data_AF-A0A416EKU8-F1
#
_entry.id   AF-A0A416EKU8-F1
#
_cell.length_a   1.000
_cell.length_b   1.000
_cell.length_c   1.000
_cell.angle_alpha   90.00
_cell.angle_beta   90.00
_cell.angle_gamma   90.00
#
_symmetry.space_group_name_H-M   'P 1'
#
loop_
_entity.id
_entity.type
_entity.pdbx_description
1 polymer ?
#
loop_
_entity_poly.entity_id
_entity_poly.type
_entity_poly.pdbx_seq_one_letter_code
_entity_poly.pdbx_strand_id
1 'polypeptide(L)'
;MSLQFIMGNSGAGKSRYAYQKILAEAMRHPEKTYLIIVPEQFTMQTQKELVSLHPAGGILNIDILSFQRLAYRIFEETGGSLYPVLEETGKSSW
;
A
#
# COMPACT_ATOMS: atom_id res chain seq x y z
N MET A 1 -6.73 -18.39 -8.22
CA MET A 1 -6.74 -16.99 -7.70
C MET A 1 -8.17 -16.64 -7.33
N SER A 2 -8.41 -16.06 -6.16
CA SER A 2 -9.72 -15.58 -5.74
C SER A 2 -9.73 -14.05 -5.72
N LEU A 3 -10.83 -13.45 -6.17
CA LEU A 3 -11.05 -12.01 -6.16
C LEU A 3 -12.23 -11.72 -5.22
N GLN A 4 -12.06 -10.78 -4.30
CA GLN A 4 -13.14 -10.32 -3.43
C GLN A 4 -13.37 -8.83 -3.64
N PHE A 5 -14.62 -8.47 -3.94
CA PHE A 5 -15.05 -7.08 -3.96
C PHE A 5 -15.61 -6.69 -2.58
N ILE A 6 -15.17 -5.53 -2.07
CA ILE A 6 -15.69 -4.92 -0.83
C ILE A 6 -16.37 -3.62 -1.24
N MET A 7 -17.71 -3.62 -1.34
CA MET A 7 -18.51 -2.50 -1.82
C MET A 7 -19.38 -1.90 -0.71
N GLY A 8 -19.78 -0.64 -0.88
CA GLY A 8 -20.66 0.07 0.06
C GLY A 8 -20.46 1.58 0.00
N ASN A 9 -21.42 2.34 0.54
CA ASN A 9 -21.41 3.80 0.52
C ASN A 9 -20.22 4.40 1.29
N SER A 10 -19.93 5.68 1.08
CA SER A 10 -18.95 6.40 1.92
C SER A 10 -19.35 6.28 3.40
N GLY A 11 -18.37 6.10 4.29
CA GLY A 11 -18.62 5.87 5.72
C GLY A 11 -19.02 4.44 6.10
N ALA A 12 -19.26 3.52 5.15
CA ALA A 12 -19.66 2.13 5.45
C ALA A 12 -18.56 1.24 6.10
N GLY A 13 -17.40 1.80 6.47
CA GLY A 13 -16.33 1.06 7.15
C GLY A 13 -15.44 0.17 6.26
N LYS A 14 -15.48 0.34 4.93
CA LYS A 14 -14.72 -0.47 3.97
C LYS A 14 -13.22 -0.54 4.26
N SER A 15 -12.58 0.60 4.50
CA SER A 15 -11.14 0.68 4.79
C SER A 15 -10.81 -0.07 6.08
N ARG A 16 -11.58 0.20 7.14
CA ARG A 16 -11.39 -0.46 8.44
C ARG A 16 -11.55 -1.98 8.36
N TYR A 17 -12.55 -2.45 7.61
CA TYR A 17 -12.73 -3.88 7.35
C TYR A 17 -11.52 -4.50 6.64
N ALA A 18 -11.05 -3.86 5.56
CA ALA A 18 -9.89 -4.34 4.81
C ALA A 18 -8.62 -4.40 5.69
N TYR A 19 -8.37 -3.35 6.48
CA TYR A 19 -7.23 -3.27 7.39
C TYR A 19 -7.27 -4.34 8.47
N GLN A 20 -8.41 -4.51 9.15
CA GLN A 20 -8.56 -5.56 10.17
C GLN A 20 -8.37 -6.95 9.59
N LYS A 21 -8.88 -7.20 8.38
CA LYS A 21 -8.70 -8.49 7.70
C LYS A 21 -7.22 -8.75 7.39
N ILE A 22 -6.51 -7.78 6.82
CA ILE A 22 -5.09 -7.93 6.49
C ILE A 22 -4.24 -8.07 7.76
N LEU A 23 -4.51 -7.29 8.81
CA LEU A 23 -3.82 -7.42 10.10
C LEU A 23 -3.98 -8.81 10.70
N ALA A 24 -5.21 -9.34 10.72
CA ALA A 24 -5.48 -10.68 11.23
C ALA A 24 -4.73 -11.77 10.43
N GLU A 25 -4.67 -11.64 9.10
CA GLU A 25 -3.95 -12.56 8.24
C GLU A 25 -2.44 -12.44 8.41
N ALA A 26 -1.91 -11.22 8.46
CA ALA A 26 -0.50 -10.93 8.66
C ALA A 26 0.04 -11.44 10.00
N MET A 27 -0.77 -11.37 11.07
CA MET A 27 -0.44 -11.94 12.37
C MET A 27 -0.46 -13.48 12.38
N ARG A 28 -1.36 -14.11 11.61
CA ARG A 28 -1.42 -15.57 11.48
C ARG A 28 -0.29 -16.13 10.63
N HIS A 29 0.17 -15.34 9.66
CA HIS A 29 1.17 -15.73 8.67
C HIS A 29 2.33 -14.73 8.64
N PRO A 30 3.17 -14.68 9.69
CA PRO A 30 4.31 -13.75 9.76
C PRO A 30 5.33 -13.98 8.64
N GLU A 31 5.34 -15.16 8.02
CA GLU A 31 6.19 -15.52 6.88
C GLU A 31 5.73 -14.93 5.54
N LYS A 32 4.49 -14.44 5.46
CA LYS A 32 3.92 -13.88 4.23
C LYS A 32 3.98 -12.35 4.27
N THR A 33 4.26 -11.76 3.11
CA THR A 33 4.19 -10.31 2.91
C THR A 33 2.85 -9.92 2.32
N TYR A 34 2.25 -8.88 2.87
CA TYR A 34 0.99 -8.30 2.41
C TYR A 34 1.25 -6.92 1.83
N LEU A 35 0.57 -6.60 0.73
CA LEU A 35 0.67 -5.29 0.07
C LEU A 35 -0.66 -4.55 0.18
N ILE A 36 -0.59 -3.32 0.67
CA ILE A 36 -1.71 -2.38 0.71
C ILE A 36 -1.39 -1.24 -0.24
N ILE A 37 -2.14 -1.19 -1.34
CA ILE A 37 -1.99 -0.14 -2.36
C ILE A 37 -3.03 0.94 -2.14
N VAL A 38 -2.56 2.17 -1.91
CA VAL A 38 -3.39 3.36 -1.69
C VAL A 38 -2.92 4.50 -2.60
N PRO A 39 -3.75 5.52 -2.86
CA PRO A 39 -3.26 6.74 -3.47
C PRO A 39 -2.13 7.34 -2.64
N GLU A 40 -1.17 7.99 -3.30
CA GLU A 40 0.07 8.47 -2.66
C GLU A 40 -0.19 9.37 -1.45
N GLN A 41 -1.22 10.20 -1.54
CA GLN A 41 -1.66 11.11 -0.48
C GLN A 41 -2.08 10.40 0.81
N PHE A 42 -2.43 9.11 0.76
CA PHE A 42 -2.96 8.33 1.89
C PHE A 42 -1.95 7.37 2.51
N THR A 43 -0.73 7.27 1.99
CA THR A 43 0.29 6.32 2.46
C THR A 43 0.56 6.48 3.97
N MET A 44 0.93 7.68 4.41
CA MET A 44 1.25 7.95 5.82
C MET A 44 0.04 7.82 6.75
N GLN A 45 -1.15 8.21 6.30
CA GLN A 45 -2.37 8.06 7.08
C GLN A 45 -2.68 6.59 7.33
N THR A 46 -2.61 5.79 6.27
CA THR A 46 -2.88 4.34 6.32
C THR A 46 -1.87 3.64 7.23
N GLN A 47 -0.59 4.02 7.17
CA GLN A 47 0.44 3.50 8.06
C GLN A 47 0.17 3.80 9.53
N LYS A 48 -0.17 5.05 9.87
CA LYS A 48 -0.54 5.43 11.24
C LYS A 48 -1.76 4.66 11.75
N GLU A 49 -2.76 4.50 10.90
CA GLU A 49 -3.98 3.78 11.26
C GLU A 49 -3.70 2.29 11.52
N LEU A 50 -2.95 1.63 10.65
CA LEU A 50 -2.58 0.22 10.82
C LEU A 50 -1.72 -0.03 12.05
N VAL A 51 -0.74 0.84 12.33
CA VAL A 51 0.07 0.77 13.56
C VAL A 51 -0.82 0.94 14.79
N SER A 52 -1.77 1.87 14.75
CA SER A 52 -2.70 2.13 15.87
C SER A 52 -3.68 0.98 16.11
N LEU A 53 -4.03 0.24 15.06
CA LEU A 53 -4.90 -0.94 15.14
C LEU A 53 -4.13 -2.22 15.51
N HIS A 54 -2.81 -2.26 15.31
CA HIS A 54 -2.00 -3.44 15.61
C HIS A 54 -1.73 -3.54 17.12
N PRO A 55 -2.04 -4.69 17.77
CA PRO A 55 -1.92 -4.82 19.23
C PRO A 55 -0.49 -4.65 19.77
N ALA A 56 0.52 -4.99 18.96
CA ALA A 56 1.94 -4.80 19.29
C ALA A 56 2.57 -3.50 18.73
N GLY A 57 1.78 -2.63 18.08
CA GLY A 57 2.26 -1.34 17.57
C GLY A 57 3.26 -1.40 16.39
N GLY A 58 3.33 -2.53 15.66
CA GLY A 58 4.24 -2.68 14.52
C GLY A 58 3.62 -3.50 13.39
N ILE A 59 3.98 -3.19 12.15
CA ILE A 59 3.48 -3.84 10.93
C ILE A 59 4.66 -4.35 10.08
N LEU A 60 5.31 -5.43 10.53
CA LEU A 60 6.59 -5.88 9.99
C LEU A 60 6.49 -6.54 8.60
N ASN A 61 5.36 -7.18 8.30
CA ASN A 61 5.13 -7.92 7.05
C ASN A 61 4.01 -7.31 6.19
N ILE A 62 3.71 -6.02 6.38
CA ILE A 62 2.72 -5.28 5.59
C ILE A 62 3.39 -4.06 4.96
N ASP A 63 3.48 -4.06 3.63
CA ASP A 63 3.99 -2.95 2.83
C ASP A 63 2.84 -2.05 2.38
N ILE A 64 2.92 -0.75 2.73
CA ILE A 64 1.93 0.26 2.35
C ILE A 64 2.55 1.17 1.32
N LEU A 65 2.08 1.09 0.07
CA LEU A 65 2.71 1.75 -1.07
C LEU A 65 1.65 2.40 -1.97
N SER A 66 2.07 3.41 -2.73
CA SER A 66 1.33 3.87 -3.89
C SER A 66 1.71 3.04 -5.12
N PHE A 67 0.88 3.09 -6.17
CA PHE A 67 1.24 2.49 -7.45
C PHE A 67 2.57 3.04 -8.00
N GLN A 68 2.81 4.33 -7.82
CA GLN A 68 4.07 4.97 -8.21
C GLN A 68 5.27 4.36 -7.47
N ARG A 69 5.20 4.25 -6.13
CA ARG A 69 6.28 3.64 -5.34
C ARG A 69 6.48 2.16 -5.65
N LEU A 70 5.38 1.43 -5.90
CA LEU A 70 5.46 0.03 -6.31
C LEU A 70 6.19 -0.10 -7.66
N ALA A 71 5.89 0.76 -8.63
CA ALA A 71 6.56 0.77 -9.92
C ALA A 71 8.07 1.04 -9.77
N TYR A 72 8.47 2.05 -9.00
CA TYR A 72 9.89 2.34 -8.73
C TYR A 72 10.61 1.13 -8.13
N ARG A 73 10.03 0.51 -7.10
CA ARG A 73 10.60 -0.67 -6.46
C ARG A 73 10.80 -1.81 -7.45
N ILE A 74 9.81 -2.08 -8.30
CA ILE A 74 9.92 -3.11 -9.35
C ILE A 74 11.07 -2.76 -10.31
N PHE A 75 11.16 -1.52 -10.78
CA PHE A 75 12.22 -1.11 -11.71
C PHE A 75 13.62 -1.16 -11.07
N GLU A 76 13.75 -0.84 -9.79
CA GLU A 76 15.00 -1.01 -9.04
C GLU A 76 15.39 -2.49 -8.90
N GLU A 77 14.43 -3.35 -8.54
CA GLU A 77 14.67 -4.79 -8.36
C GLU A 77 14.97 -5.51 -9.69
N THR A 78 14.36 -5.11 -10.79
CA THR A 78 14.54 -5.76 -12.11
C THR A 78 15.57 -5.08 -13.01
N GLY A 79 16.24 -4.01 -12.55
CA GLY A 79 17.25 -3.28 -13.34
C GLY A 79 16.69 -2.47 -14.51
N GLY A 80 15.41 -2.09 -14.48
CA GLY A 80 14.72 -1.38 -15.55
C GLY A 80 14.93 0.15 -15.57
N SER A 81 15.74 0.69 -14.66
CA SER A 81 16.01 2.14 -14.59
C SER A 81 17.04 2.56 -15.65
N LEU A 82 16.56 2.82 -16.88
CA LEU A 82 17.37 3.40 -17.95
C LEU A 82 16.89 4.80 -18.38
N TYR A 83 15.77 5.30 -17.83
CA TYR A 83 15.22 6.59 -18.24
C TYR A 83 14.93 7.48 -17.02
N PRO A 84 15.42 8.73 -17.01
CA PRO A 84 15.06 9.68 -15.96
C PRO A 84 13.55 9.93 -15.99
N VAL A 85 12.89 9.73 -14.86
CA VAL A 85 11.48 10.13 -14.73
C VAL A 85 11.43 11.65 -14.76
N LEU A 86 10.76 12.20 -15.78
CA LEU A 86 10.57 13.64 -15.89
C LEU A 86 9.67 14.13 -14.75
N GLU A 87 10.20 15.04 -13.94
CA GLU A 87 9.42 15.79 -12.95
C GLU A 87 8.36 16.67 -13.64
N GLU A 88 7.32 17.09 -12.91
CA GLU A 88 6.24 17.92 -13.48
C GLU A 88 6.78 19.18 -14.19
N THR A 89 7.82 19.80 -13.66
CA THR A 89 8.53 20.96 -14.24
C THR A 89 9.14 20.65 -15.61
N GLY A 90 9.57 19.40 -15.85
CA GLY A 90 10.06 18.93 -17.13
C GLY A 90 8.96 18.60 -18.13
N LYS A 91 7.74 18.30 -17.67
CA LYS A 91 6.57 18.02 -18.53
C LYS A 91 5.87 19.28 -19.04
N SER A 92 5.87 20.35 -18.24
CA SER A 92 5.24 21.63 -18.59
C SER A 92 6.08 22.49 -19.56
N SER A 93 7.30 22.05 -19.89
CA SER A 93 8.24 22.79 -20.75
C SER A 93 8.27 22.27 -22.20
N TRP A 94 7.29 21.46 -22.60
CA TRP A 94 7.08 20.95 -23.95
C TRP A 94 5.70 21.34 -24.50
#